data_AF-A0A2E1MXH9-F1
#
_entry.id   AF-A0A2E1MXH9-F1
#
_cell.length_a   1.000
_cell.length_b   1.000
_cell.length_c   1.000
_cell.angle_alpha   90.00
_cell.angle_beta   90.00
_cell.angle_gamma   90.00
#
_symmetry.space_group_name_H-M   'P 1'
#
loop_
_entity.id
_entity.type
_entity.pdbx_description
1 polymer ?
#
loop_
_entity_poly.entity_id
_entity_poly.type
_entity_poly.pdbx_seq_one_letter_code
_entity_poly.pdbx_strand_id
1 'polypeptide(L)'
;MILDVSKEMSPDGRFENYKWYIVESSEVWVKNRNNEFYSINEAIDWYERKDLNGYAPKDKFPDFIYEEIKNAMKLTFNQYSNIYDPDSIKMLISDYLDTKRNQIISNISVNK
;
A
#
# COMPACT_ATOMS: atom_id res chain seq x y z
N MET A 1 -17.90 2.31 1.49
CA MET A 1 -17.53 3.68 1.07
C MET A 1 -16.22 3.56 0.31
N ILE A 2 -16.22 3.74 -1.00
CA ILE A 2 -14.96 3.81 -1.77
C ILE A 2 -14.41 5.20 -1.50
N LEU A 3 -13.52 5.31 -0.51
CA LEU A 3 -12.66 6.50 -0.39
C LEU A 3 -11.88 6.57 -1.69
N ASP A 4 -12.18 7.59 -2.49
CA ASP A 4 -11.31 7.94 -3.60
C ASP A 4 -10.02 8.48 -2.97
N VAL A 5 -9.05 7.59 -2.84
CA VAL A 5 -7.79 7.80 -2.12
C VAL A 5 -7.09 9.08 -2.59
N SER A 6 -7.37 9.50 -3.82
CA SER A 6 -6.80 10.66 -4.51
C SER A 6 -7.55 12.00 -4.29
N LYS A 7 -8.81 11.99 -3.83
CA LYS A 7 -9.70 13.17 -3.89
C LYS A 7 -9.42 14.28 -2.87
N GLU A 8 -8.52 14.07 -1.92
CA GLU A 8 -8.26 15.08 -0.90
C GLU A 8 -7.42 16.25 -1.46
N MET A 9 -7.78 17.48 -1.08
CA MET A 9 -7.20 18.71 -1.66
C MET A 9 -5.82 19.03 -1.07
N SER A 10 -5.54 18.62 0.17
CA SER A 10 -4.25 18.85 0.82
C SER A 10 -3.24 17.71 0.58
N PRO A 11 -1.93 18.01 0.41
CA PRO A 11 -0.89 16.98 0.35
C PRO A 11 -0.87 16.06 1.58
N ASP A 12 -1.05 16.61 2.78
CA ASP A 12 -1.19 15.84 4.02
C ASP A 12 -2.39 14.90 3.99
N GLY A 13 -3.57 15.38 3.61
CA GLY A 13 -4.75 14.53 3.59
C GLY A 13 -4.68 13.43 2.50
N ARG A 14 -4.04 13.70 1.36
CA ARG A 14 -3.70 12.63 0.39
C ARG A 14 -2.73 11.61 0.98
N PHE A 15 -1.72 12.06 1.73
CA PHE A 15 -0.81 11.15 2.44
C PHE A 15 -1.58 10.26 3.40
N GLU A 16 -2.45 10.81 4.26
CA GLU A 16 -3.24 10.02 5.21
C GLU A 16 -4.16 9.02 4.49
N ASN A 17 -4.76 9.39 3.35
CA ASN A 17 -5.54 8.46 2.53
C ASN A 17 -4.69 7.30 1.99
N TYR A 18 -3.52 7.59 1.41
CA TYR A 18 -2.61 6.56 0.91
C TYR A 18 -2.10 5.67 2.03
N LYS A 19 -1.72 6.26 3.16
CA LYS A 19 -1.28 5.55 4.35
C LYS A 19 -2.37 4.58 4.84
N TRP A 20 -3.59 5.07 5.01
CA TRP A 20 -4.72 4.25 5.41
C TRP A 20 -4.93 3.08 4.44
N TYR A 21 -4.93 3.34 3.13
CA TYR A 21 -5.09 2.28 2.12
C TYR A 21 -4.00 1.21 2.23
N ILE A 22 -2.74 1.59 2.35
CA ILE A 22 -1.61 0.66 2.44
C ILE A 22 -1.69 -0.16 3.75
N VAL A 23 -2.00 0.51 4.86
CA VAL A 23 -2.13 -0.12 6.18
C VAL A 23 -3.28 -1.13 6.19
N GLU A 24 -4.47 -0.77 5.69
CA GLU A 24 -5.59 -1.72 5.60
C GLU A 24 -5.30 -2.86 4.62
N SER A 25 -4.58 -2.59 3.53
CA SER A 25 -4.17 -3.64 2.60
C SER A 25 -3.21 -4.65 3.25
N SER A 26 -2.37 -4.20 4.18
CA SER A 26 -1.44 -5.06 4.92
C SER A 26 -2.14 -6.14 5.74
N GLU A 27 -3.32 -5.85 6.28
CA GLU A 27 -4.15 -6.84 6.98
C GLU A 27 -4.55 -7.99 6.05
N VAL A 28 -4.98 -7.65 4.84
CA VAL A 28 -5.36 -8.63 3.81
C VAL A 28 -4.15 -9.47 3.39
N TRP A 29 -2.99 -8.83 3.21
CA TRP A 29 -1.74 -9.52 2.87
C TRP A 29 -1.32 -10.52 3.94
N VAL A 30 -1.39 -10.14 5.22
CA VAL A 30 -1.08 -11.06 6.33
C VAL A 30 -2.01 -12.26 6.34
N LYS A 31 -3.32 -12.03 6.21
CA LYS A 31 -4.32 -13.11 6.17
C LYS A 31 -4.05 -14.07 5.01
N ASN A 32 -3.76 -13.54 3.82
CA ASN A 32 -3.51 -14.37 2.64
C ASN A 32 -2.16 -15.11 2.71
N ARG A 33 -1.11 -14.46 3.21
CA ARG A 33 0.19 -15.10 3.49
C ARG A 33 0.04 -16.27 4.47
N ASN A 34 -0.66 -16.04 5.58
CA ASN A 34 -0.82 -17.04 6.64
C ASN A 34 -1.68 -18.24 6.18
N ASN A 35 -2.62 -18.01 5.27
CA ASN A 35 -3.46 -19.04 4.68
C ASN A 35 -2.86 -19.66 3.40
N GLU A 36 -1.62 -19.29 3.03
CA GLU A 36 -0.94 -19.74 1.81
C GLU A 36 -1.74 -19.48 0.52
N PHE A 37 -2.64 -18.49 0.56
CA PHE A 37 -3.56 -18.20 -0.55
C PHE A 37 -2.84 -17.54 -1.72
N TYR A 38 -1.81 -16.72 -1.44
CA TYR A 38 -0.86 -16.24 -2.44
C TYR A 38 0.44 -15.70 -1.82
N SER A 39 1.51 -15.73 -2.61
CA SER A 39 2.84 -15.18 -2.37
C SER A 39 2.93 -13.68 -2.70
N ILE A 40 4.04 -13.04 -2.30
CA ILE A 40 4.31 -11.64 -2.66
C ILE A 40 4.28 -11.40 -4.18
N ASN A 41 4.77 -12.34 -4.99
CA ASN A 41 4.80 -12.19 -6.44
C ASN A 41 3.39 -12.19 -7.02
N GLU A 42 2.52 -13.08 -6.53
CA GLU A 42 1.11 -13.11 -6.95
C GLU A 42 0.35 -11.86 -6.51
N ALA A 43 0.69 -11.29 -5.35
CA ALA A 43 0.16 -10.00 -4.90
C ALA A 43 0.58 -8.85 -5.84
N ILE A 44 1.85 -8.81 -6.23
CA ILE A 44 2.37 -7.82 -7.18
C ILE A 44 1.71 -8.00 -8.55
N ASP A 45 1.67 -9.24 -9.06
CA ASP A 45 1.06 -9.58 -10.34
C ASP A 45 -0.41 -9.15 -10.38
N TRP A 46 -1.15 -9.26 -9.27
CA TRP A 46 -2.52 -8.76 -9.19
C TRP A 46 -2.61 -7.25 -9.41
N TYR A 47 -1.69 -6.46 -8.84
CA TYR A 47 -1.65 -5.01 -9.05
C TYR A 47 -1.24 -4.60 -10.46
N GLU A 48 -0.45 -5.41 -11.15
CA GLU A 48 0.07 -5.11 -12.49
C GLU A 48 -0.76 -5.72 -13.62
N ARG A 49 -1.61 -6.70 -13.32
CA ARG A 49 -2.48 -7.36 -14.29
C ARG A 49 -3.53 -6.40 -14.82
N LYS A 50 -3.52 -6.20 -16.13
CA LYS A 50 -4.54 -5.43 -16.85
C LYS A 50 -5.85 -6.20 -16.93
N ASP A 51 -6.96 -5.49 -16.73
CA ASP A 51 -8.30 -5.99 -16.99
C ASP A 51 -8.63 -5.98 -18.49
N LEU A 52 -9.87 -6.38 -18.83
CA LEU A 52 -10.35 -6.41 -20.22
C LEU A 52 -10.37 -5.02 -20.88
N ASN A 53 -10.33 -3.95 -20.08
CA ASN A 53 -10.32 -2.56 -20.54
C ASN A 53 -8.89 -1.98 -20.58
N GLY A 54 -7.87 -2.78 -20.25
CA GLY A 54 -6.47 -2.37 -20.25
C GLY A 54 -5.99 -1.67 -18.97
N TYR A 55 -6.84 -1.56 -17.94
CA TYR A 55 -6.51 -0.92 -16.66
C TYR A 55 -5.97 -1.93 -15.65
N ALA A 56 -4.90 -1.57 -14.94
CA ALA A 56 -4.37 -2.33 -13.84
C ALA A 56 -4.70 -1.64 -12.49
N PRO A 57 -4.84 -2.38 -11.37
CA PRO A 57 -5.10 -1.77 -10.07
C PRO A 57 -4.05 -0.72 -9.65
N LYS A 58 -2.79 -0.88 -10.06
CA LYS A 58 -1.72 0.10 -9.79
C LYS A 58 -1.98 1.47 -10.41
N ASP A 59 -2.74 1.54 -11.51
CA ASP A 59 -2.99 2.79 -12.26
C ASP A 59 -3.85 3.79 -11.46
N LYS A 60 -4.39 3.37 -10.31
CA LYS A 60 -5.09 4.24 -9.34
C LYS A 60 -4.13 5.08 -8.49
N PHE A 61 -2.83 4.81 -8.55
CA PHE A 61 -1.83 5.42 -7.69
C PHE A 61 -0.76 6.11 -8.52
N PRO A 62 -0.21 7.24 -8.05
CA PRO A 62 1.05 7.74 -8.56
C PRO A 62 2.16 6.69 -8.38
N ASP A 63 3.13 6.65 -9.30
CA ASP A 63 4.23 5.66 -9.27
C ASP A 63 4.95 5.61 -7.92
N PHE A 64 5.22 6.77 -7.31
CA PHE A 64 5.90 6.83 -6.02
C PHE A 64 5.06 6.23 -4.88
N ILE A 65 3.72 6.27 -4.95
CA ILE A 65 2.85 5.60 -3.98
C ILE A 65 2.83 4.10 -4.26
N TYR A 66 2.82 3.70 -5.53
CA TYR A 66 2.88 2.29 -5.88
C TYR A 66 4.20 1.63 -5.42
N GLU A 67 5.32 2.36 -5.46
CA GLU A 67 6.56 1.90 -4.82
C GLU A 67 6.41 1.69 -3.32
N GLU A 68 5.68 2.57 -2.61
CA GLU A 68 5.43 2.38 -1.18
C GLU A 68 4.49 1.19 -0.88
N ILE A 69 3.53 0.90 -1.77
CA ILE A 69 2.74 -0.35 -1.70
C ILE A 69 3.67 -1.57 -1.81
N LYS A 70 4.57 -1.59 -2.81
CA LYS A 70 5.52 -2.70 -2.98
C LYS A 70 6.48 -2.84 -1.81
N ASN A 71 6.95 -1.73 -1.24
CA ASN A 71 7.80 -1.75 -0.05
C ASN A 71 7.06 -2.32 1.16
N ALA A 72 5.81 -1.89 1.38
CA ALA A 72 4.98 -2.43 2.44
C ALA A 72 4.74 -3.94 2.27
N MET A 73 4.48 -4.41 1.04
CA MET A 73 4.40 -5.86 0.77
C MET A 73 5.71 -6.58 1.11
N LYS A 74 6.88 -6.06 0.72
CA LYS A 74 8.17 -6.69 1.07
C LYS A 74 8.37 -6.76 2.58
N LEU A 75 7.99 -5.71 3.30
CA LEU A 75 8.03 -5.71 4.77
C LEU A 75 7.11 -6.80 5.32
N THR A 76 5.85 -6.83 4.92
CA THR A 76 4.85 -7.82 5.38
C THR A 76 5.25 -9.26 5.06
N PHE A 77 5.60 -9.57 3.81
CA PHE A 77 5.83 -10.95 3.37
C PHE A 77 7.22 -11.49 3.73
N ASN A 78 8.24 -10.63 3.83
CA ASN A 78 9.62 -11.07 4.03
C ASN A 78 10.13 -10.70 5.44
N GLN A 79 10.21 -9.41 5.73
CA GLN A 79 10.87 -8.91 6.96
C GLN A 79 10.06 -9.23 8.23
N TYR A 80 8.73 -9.15 8.14
CA TYR A 80 7.79 -9.45 9.22
C TYR A 80 7.04 -10.77 8.98
N SER A 81 7.68 -11.69 8.25
CA SER A 81 7.12 -13.00 7.89
C SER A 81 6.71 -13.86 9.10
N ASN A 82 7.37 -13.65 10.25
CA ASN A 82 7.11 -14.33 11.51
C ASN A 82 6.03 -13.66 12.39
N ILE A 83 5.48 -12.52 11.99
CA ILE A 83 4.42 -11.81 12.72
C ILE A 83 3.08 -12.16 12.07
N TYR A 84 2.31 -13.02 12.73
CA TYR A 84 1.03 -13.53 12.21
C TYR A 84 -0.16 -12.62 12.52
N ASP A 85 -0.03 -11.78 13.53
CA ASP A 85 -1.08 -10.86 13.98
C ASP A 85 -1.20 -9.66 13.02
N PRO A 86 -2.37 -9.44 12.39
CA PRO A 86 -2.54 -8.35 11.45
C PRO A 86 -2.42 -6.96 12.07
N ASP A 87 -2.89 -6.76 13.30
CA ASP A 87 -2.85 -5.44 13.96
C ASP A 87 -1.40 -4.99 14.22
N SER A 88 -0.55 -5.91 14.65
CA SER A 88 0.90 -5.69 14.79
C SER A 88 1.54 -5.27 13.47
N ILE A 89 1.15 -5.89 12.35
CA ILE A 89 1.66 -5.52 11.02
C ILE A 89 1.16 -4.15 10.60
N LYS A 90 -0.13 -3.83 10.84
CA LYS A 90 -0.70 -2.50 10.53
C LYS A 90 0.09 -1.39 11.23
N MET A 91 0.42 -1.58 12.51
CA MET A 91 1.24 -0.63 13.27
C MET A 91 2.64 -0.47 12.65
N LEU A 92 3.34 -1.57 12.36
CA LEU A 92 4.68 -1.52 11.77
C LEU A 92 4.71 -0.85 10.39
N ILE A 93 3.71 -1.12 9.55
CA ILE A 93 3.58 -0.49 8.22
C ILE A 93 3.21 1.00 8.36
N SER A 94 2.34 1.35 9.32
CA SER A 94 2.02 2.74 9.63
C SER A 94 3.26 3.52 10.06
N ASP A 95 4.04 2.99 11.01
CA ASP A 95 5.27 3.62 11.51
C ASP A 95 6.29 3.80 10.39
N TYR A 96 6.47 2.79 9.54
CA TYR A 96 7.33 2.87 8.36
C TYR A 96 6.91 4.03 7.44
N LEU A 97 5.63 4.18 7.13
CA LEU A 97 5.13 5.27 6.28
C LEU A 97 5.31 6.64 6.96
N ASP A 98 5.15 6.72 8.27
CA ASP A 98 5.39 7.95 9.04
C ASP A 98 6.85 8.39 8.99
N THR A 99 7.81 7.45 8.99
CA THR A 99 9.24 7.81 8.79
C THR A 99 9.50 8.47 7.43
N LYS A 100 8.64 8.20 6.44
CA LYS A 100 8.72 8.74 5.08
C LYS A 100 7.76 9.90 4.81
N ARG A 101 6.95 10.31 5.80
CA ARG A 101 5.88 11.30 5.65
C ARG A 101 6.30 12.53 4.87
N ASN A 102 7.39 13.19 5.29
CA ASN A 102 7.85 14.44 4.68
C ASN A 102 8.24 14.26 3.19
N GLN A 103 8.88 13.13 2.86
CA GLN A 103 9.25 12.80 1.49
C GLN A 103 8.01 12.56 0.62
N ILE A 104 7.04 11.79 1.12
CA ILE A 104 5.81 11.47 0.39
C ILE A 104 4.96 12.73 0.16
N ILE A 105 4.80 13.57 1.19
CA ILE A 105 4.08 14.86 1.09
C ILE A 105 4.74 15.78 0.07
N SER A 106 6.08 15.85 0.06
CA SER A 106 6.83 16.61 -0.94
C SER A 106 6.53 16.12 -2.36
N ASN A 107 6.59 14.80 -2.59
CA ASN A 107 6.28 14.20 -3.88
C ASN A 107 4.82 14.43 -4.33
N ILE A 108 3.86 14.36 -3.41
CA ILE A 108 2.45 14.68 -3.69
C ILE A 108 2.31 16.15 -4.14
N SER A 109 3.05 17.05 -3.51
CA SER A 109 2.98 18.49 -3.79
C SER A 109 3.55 18.86 -5.16
N VAL A 110 4.53 18.10 -5.66
CA VAL A 110 5.17 18.31 -6.96
C VAL A 110 4.33 17.74 -8.12
N ASN A 111 3.64 16.63 -7.90
CA ASN A 111 2.86 15.92 -8.94
C ASN A 111 1.38 16.36 -8.98
N LYS A 112 1.10 17.67 -8.86
CA LYS A 112 -0.27 18.23 -8.87
C LYS A 112 -0.95 18.16 -10.22
#